data_AF-A0A6S6UC64-F1
#
_entry.id   AF-A0A6S6UC64-F1
#
_cell.length_a   1.000
_cell.length_b   1.000
_cell.length_c   1.000
_cell.angle_alpha   90.00
_cell.angle_beta   90.00
_cell.angle_gamma   90.00
#
_symmetry.space_group_name_H-M   'P 1'
#
loop_
_entity.id
_entity.type
_entity.pdbx_description
1 polymer ?
#
loop_
_entity_poly.entity_id
_entity_poly.type
_entity_poly.pdbx_seq_one_letter_code
_entity_poly.pdbx_strand_id
1 'polypeptide(L)'
;MKKINSISLLVSVILSVSPLSVHAESGDTPQLLLAKVYKKSSDLSHYWASEKYDGVRAYWNGQQFISRQGNVYHAPDWFTQSFPKHPLDGELWLARNSFEQLLSTVSKDTPVDDEWRQLTYRVFELPEASGTFSERIVALESLLNNIDNPYLKLVEQYRVRSHKALMEKLDDVVNAGAEGLMLHHENAVYTTGRSDDLLKVKRYEDAEARVIRHLPGKGKYTGMMGALLLETPEGIRFKIGSGFSDAERQHPPAIDSVVTYKYYGRTKRDKPRFASFIRVWE
;
A
#
# COMPACT_ATOMS: atom_id res chain seq x y z
N MET A 1 -50.29 -43.92 58.22
CA MET A 1 -48.86 -43.71 57.91
C MET A 1 -48.43 -44.65 56.79
N LYS A 2 -48.28 -44.14 55.55
CA LYS A 2 -47.34 -44.62 54.53
C LYS A 2 -47.43 -43.67 53.31
N LYS A 3 -46.26 -43.23 52.86
CA LYS A 3 -46.01 -42.11 51.94
C LYS A 3 -46.43 -42.44 50.50
N ILE A 4 -47.00 -41.46 49.81
CA ILE A 4 -47.14 -41.42 48.35
C ILE A 4 -45.95 -40.59 47.84
N ASN A 5 -45.08 -41.20 47.03
CA ASN A 5 -43.98 -40.50 46.35
C ASN A 5 -44.50 -39.95 45.01
N SER A 6 -44.57 -38.62 44.89
CA SER A 6 -44.76 -37.94 43.60
C SER A 6 -43.41 -37.81 42.89
N ILE A 7 -43.33 -38.29 41.67
CA ILE A 7 -42.19 -38.10 40.77
C ILE A 7 -42.39 -36.74 40.07
N SER A 8 -41.56 -35.75 40.40
CA SER A 8 -41.46 -34.50 39.63
C SER A 8 -40.51 -34.71 38.45
N LEU A 9 -41.04 -34.58 37.23
CA LEU A 9 -40.26 -34.55 35.99
C LEU A 9 -39.74 -33.12 35.79
N LEU A 10 -38.42 -32.92 35.92
CA LEU A 10 -37.76 -31.64 35.66
C LEU A 10 -37.46 -31.56 34.15
N VAL A 11 -38.18 -30.71 33.42
CA VAL A 11 -37.88 -30.39 32.01
C VAL A 11 -36.86 -29.26 31.99
N SER A 12 -35.61 -29.57 31.65
CA SER A 12 -34.56 -28.57 31.49
C SER A 12 -34.61 -28.02 30.07
N VAL A 13 -35.08 -26.78 29.92
CA VAL A 13 -35.05 -26.04 28.65
C VAL A 13 -33.63 -25.50 28.44
N ILE A 14 -32.91 -26.07 27.48
CA ILE A 14 -31.61 -25.57 27.05
C ILE A 14 -31.86 -24.50 25.98
N LEU A 15 -31.72 -23.21 26.34
CA LEU A 15 -31.62 -22.14 25.36
C LEU A 15 -30.25 -22.24 24.67
N SER A 16 -30.24 -22.78 23.45
CA SER A 16 -29.08 -22.71 22.56
C SER A 16 -28.94 -21.28 22.04
N VAL A 17 -28.02 -20.52 22.64
CA VAL A 17 -27.54 -19.25 22.08
C VAL A 17 -26.62 -19.59 20.93
N SER A 18 -27.13 -19.52 19.69
CA SER A 18 -26.31 -19.65 18.49
C SER A 18 -25.39 -18.43 18.40
N PRO A 19 -24.08 -18.61 18.17
CA PRO A 19 -23.20 -17.48 17.88
C PRO A 19 -23.64 -16.85 16.56
N LEU A 20 -23.94 -15.55 16.56
CA LEU A 20 -24.04 -14.78 15.33
C LEU A 20 -22.67 -14.82 14.66
N SER A 21 -22.57 -15.58 13.57
CA SER A 21 -21.46 -15.45 12.63
C SER A 21 -21.56 -14.06 12.01
N VAL A 22 -20.64 -13.17 12.38
CA VAL A 22 -20.42 -11.90 11.68
C VAL A 22 -19.94 -12.26 10.27
N HIS A 23 -20.82 -12.13 9.28
CA HIS A 23 -20.46 -12.26 7.87
C HIS A 23 -19.99 -10.88 7.41
N ALA A 24 -18.69 -10.74 7.15
CA ALA A 24 -18.20 -9.63 6.35
C ALA A 24 -18.84 -9.74 4.95
N GLU A 25 -19.51 -8.68 4.49
CA GLU A 25 -20.00 -8.63 3.12
C GLU A 25 -18.80 -8.56 2.16
N SER A 26 -18.50 -9.67 1.51
CA SER A 26 -17.48 -9.74 0.47
C SER A 26 -18.06 -9.23 -0.85
N GLY A 27 -17.54 -8.13 -1.38
CA GLY A 27 -17.76 -7.74 -2.76
C GLY A 27 -16.97 -8.63 -3.72
N ASP A 28 -17.39 -8.71 -4.99
CA ASP A 28 -16.59 -9.36 -6.03
C ASP A 28 -15.19 -8.71 -6.08
N THR A 29 -14.15 -9.55 -6.12
CA THR A 29 -12.77 -9.05 -6.15
C THR A 29 -12.54 -8.26 -7.44
N PRO A 30 -12.19 -6.97 -7.38
CA PRO A 30 -12.07 -6.15 -8.58
C PRO A 30 -10.83 -6.58 -9.36
N GLN A 31 -10.97 -6.68 -10.69
CA GLN A 31 -9.83 -6.88 -11.57
C GLN A 31 -9.15 -5.53 -11.80
N LEU A 32 -7.99 -5.35 -11.18
CA LEU A 32 -7.29 -4.06 -11.13
C LEU A 32 -6.00 -4.05 -11.94
N LEU A 33 -5.64 -2.86 -12.43
CA LEU A 33 -4.35 -2.62 -13.10
C LEU A 33 -3.20 -2.64 -12.07
N LEU A 34 -2.11 -3.35 -12.34
CA LEU A 34 -1.00 -3.54 -11.39
C LEU A 34 0.31 -3.01 -11.95
N ALA A 35 1.02 -2.21 -11.15
CA ALA A 35 2.27 -1.59 -11.59
C ALA A 35 3.49 -2.52 -11.54
N LYS A 36 4.35 -2.44 -12.55
CA LYS A 36 5.74 -2.96 -12.51
C LYS A 36 6.69 -1.90 -11.95
N VAL A 37 7.95 -2.26 -11.69
CA VAL A 37 8.99 -1.30 -11.26
C VAL A 37 9.59 -0.64 -12.50
N TYR A 38 9.70 0.69 -12.50
CA TYR A 38 10.41 1.40 -13.55
C TYR A 38 11.89 0.98 -13.58
N LYS A 39 12.32 0.43 -14.72
CA LYS A 39 13.73 0.16 -15.03
C LYS A 39 14.17 1.18 -16.07
N LYS A 40 15.38 1.73 -15.91
CA LYS A 40 15.93 2.77 -16.80
C LYS A 40 16.10 2.24 -18.23
N SER A 41 15.06 2.36 -19.05
CA SER A 41 15.07 1.95 -20.47
C SER A 41 13.92 2.53 -21.30
N SER A 42 12.90 3.13 -20.70
CA SER A 42 11.74 3.68 -21.42
C SER A 42 11.95 5.12 -21.85
N ASP A 43 11.47 5.48 -23.05
CA ASP A 43 11.24 6.87 -23.41
C ASP A 43 10.14 7.43 -22.51
N LEU A 44 10.52 8.35 -21.62
CA LEU A 44 9.63 8.94 -20.63
C LEU A 44 8.67 9.98 -21.23
N SER A 45 8.92 10.44 -22.46
CA SER A 45 8.05 11.44 -23.11
C SER A 45 6.62 10.94 -23.30
N HIS A 46 6.45 9.62 -23.44
CA HIS A 46 5.17 8.93 -23.59
C HIS A 46 4.48 8.58 -22.26
N TYR A 47 5.00 9.03 -21.11
CA TYR A 47 4.40 8.72 -19.82
C TYR A 47 3.87 9.97 -19.13
N TRP A 48 2.69 9.81 -18.53
CA TRP A 48 2.20 10.69 -17.47
C TRP A 48 2.81 10.27 -16.15
N ALA A 49 3.25 11.23 -15.34
CA ALA A 49 3.76 11.02 -14.01
C ALA A 49 2.80 11.58 -12.96
N SER A 50 2.72 10.93 -11.82
CA SER A 50 1.94 11.35 -10.66
C SER A 50 2.63 10.97 -9.35
N GLU A 51 2.27 11.61 -8.24
CA GLU A 51 2.70 11.17 -6.91
C GLU A 51 2.19 9.75 -6.62
N LYS A 52 3.05 8.90 -6.06
CA LYS A 52 2.61 7.64 -5.47
C LYS A 52 2.12 7.89 -4.05
N TYR A 53 0.81 7.78 -3.86
CA TYR A 53 0.18 7.89 -2.55
C TYR A 53 0.39 6.59 -1.75
N ASP A 54 0.81 6.76 -0.49
CA ASP A 54 0.89 5.68 0.51
C ASP A 54 -0.45 5.59 1.25
N GLY A 55 -1.48 5.16 0.52
CA GLY A 55 -2.84 5.04 1.03
C GLY A 55 -3.33 3.60 1.03
N VAL A 56 -4.66 3.42 1.01
CA VAL A 56 -5.26 2.13 0.70
C VAL A 56 -6.00 2.21 -0.64
N ARG A 57 -5.66 1.32 -1.57
CA ARG A 57 -6.36 1.25 -2.84
C ARG A 57 -7.83 0.87 -2.62
N ALA A 58 -8.71 1.64 -3.22
CA ALA A 58 -10.15 1.45 -3.17
C ALA A 58 -10.71 1.55 -4.58
N TYR A 59 -11.41 0.52 -5.03
CA TYR A 59 -12.20 0.53 -6.24
C TYR A 59 -13.61 0.97 -5.90
N TRP A 60 -14.06 2.08 -6.47
CA TRP A 60 -15.44 2.51 -6.39
C TRP A 60 -16.24 1.85 -7.51
N ASN A 61 -17.23 1.03 -7.17
CA ASN A 61 -18.04 0.31 -8.15
C ASN A 61 -19.31 1.08 -8.60
N GLY A 62 -19.43 2.36 -8.27
CA GLY A 62 -20.67 3.15 -8.46
C GLY A 62 -21.57 3.23 -7.22
N GLN A 63 -21.27 2.45 -6.18
CA GLN A 63 -22.06 2.41 -4.95
C GLN A 63 -21.22 2.36 -3.66
N GLN A 64 -20.12 1.61 -3.65
CA GLN A 64 -19.30 1.40 -2.47
C GLN A 64 -17.83 1.22 -2.84
N PHE A 65 -16.95 1.36 -1.85
CA PHE A 65 -15.53 1.11 -2.00
C PHE A 65 -15.20 -0.36 -1.76
N ILE A 66 -14.43 -0.95 -2.65
CA ILE A 66 -13.98 -2.32 -2.60
C ILE A 66 -12.45 -2.33 -2.59
N SER A 67 -11.86 -2.96 -1.58
CA SER A 67 -10.43 -3.17 -1.49
C SER A 67 -9.92 -4.08 -2.61
N ARG A 68 -8.60 -4.15 -2.76
CA ARG A 68 -7.97 -5.05 -3.72
C ARG A 68 -8.28 -6.54 -3.47
N GLN A 69 -8.64 -6.91 -2.25
CA GLN A 69 -9.00 -8.30 -1.88
C GLN A 69 -10.51 -8.56 -1.92
N GLY A 70 -11.34 -7.59 -2.33
CA GLY A 70 -12.80 -7.74 -2.36
C GLY A 70 -13.52 -7.32 -1.08
N ASN A 71 -12.81 -6.94 -0.02
CA ASN A 71 -13.44 -6.43 1.20
C ASN A 71 -14.03 -5.04 0.97
N VAL A 72 -15.22 -4.78 1.50
CA VAL A 72 -15.86 -3.46 1.45
C VAL A 72 -15.21 -2.53 2.48
N TYR A 73 -14.95 -1.27 2.09
CA TYR A 73 -14.69 -0.21 3.06
C TYR A 73 -16.00 0.54 3.34
N HIS A 74 -16.41 0.56 4.60
CA HIS A 74 -17.64 1.22 5.02
C HIS A 74 -17.42 2.73 5.14
N ALA A 75 -17.67 3.48 4.06
CA ALA A 75 -17.66 4.95 4.10
C ALA A 75 -18.99 5.50 4.62
N PRO A 76 -19.01 6.62 5.35
CA PRO A 76 -20.24 7.36 5.61
C PRO A 76 -20.92 7.80 4.31
N ASP A 77 -22.25 7.80 4.27
CA ASP A 77 -23.03 8.20 3.09
C ASP A 77 -22.66 9.60 2.57
N TRP A 78 -22.37 10.53 3.48
CA TRP A 78 -21.97 11.90 3.14
C TRP A 78 -20.62 11.97 2.42
N PHE A 79 -19.73 10.98 2.61
CA PHE A 79 -18.40 10.96 2.00
C PHE A 79 -18.52 10.70 0.50
N THR A 80 -19.36 9.74 0.12
CA THR A 80 -19.60 9.31 -1.26
C THR A 80 -20.78 10.03 -1.91
N GLN A 81 -21.38 11.01 -1.23
CA GLN A 81 -22.50 11.77 -1.78
C GLN A 81 -22.08 12.42 -3.10
N SER A 82 -22.93 12.30 -4.13
CA SER A 82 -22.68 12.81 -5.48
C SER A 82 -21.53 12.14 -6.25
N PHE A 83 -20.93 11.07 -5.74
CA PHE A 83 -19.99 10.26 -6.53
C PHE A 83 -20.70 9.71 -7.79
N PRO A 84 -19.99 9.57 -8.92
CA PRO A 84 -20.61 9.09 -10.14
C PRO A 84 -20.97 7.61 -10.00
N LYS A 85 -21.96 7.14 -10.76
CA LYS A 85 -22.27 5.70 -10.84
C LYS A 85 -21.26 4.92 -11.68
N HIS A 86 -20.43 5.62 -12.44
CA HIS A 86 -19.35 5.00 -13.20
C HIS A 86 -18.22 4.54 -12.26
N PRO A 87 -17.60 3.38 -12.51
CA PRO A 87 -16.51 2.90 -11.69
C PRO A 87 -15.29 3.82 -11.68
N LEU A 88 -14.61 3.91 -10.54
CA LEU A 88 -13.38 4.69 -10.38
C LEU A 88 -12.32 3.85 -9.68
N ASP A 89 -11.06 4.05 -10.03
CA ASP A 89 -9.93 3.43 -9.32
C ASP A 89 -9.03 4.53 -8.75
N GLY A 90 -8.73 4.37 -7.47
CA GLY A 90 -8.11 5.42 -6.69
C GLY A 90 -7.56 4.91 -5.36
N GLU A 91 -7.06 5.86 -4.58
CA GLU A 91 -6.49 5.62 -3.27
C GLU A 91 -7.31 6.40 -2.23
N LEU A 92 -7.83 5.73 -1.19
CA LEU A 92 -8.23 6.43 0.02
C LEU A 92 -6.95 6.89 0.72
N TRP A 93 -6.87 8.18 1.02
CA TRP A 93 -5.64 8.82 1.46
C TRP A 93 -5.92 9.92 2.48
N LEU A 94 -5.14 9.90 3.56
CA LEU A 94 -5.20 10.85 4.67
C LEU A 94 -4.16 11.96 4.50
N ALA A 95 -2.89 11.60 4.66
CA ALA A 95 -1.75 12.48 4.53
C ALA A 95 -0.48 11.64 4.32
N ARG A 96 0.63 12.29 3.98
CA ARG A 96 1.95 11.64 3.94
C ARG A 96 2.31 11.08 5.33
N ASN A 97 3.01 9.94 5.36
CA ASN A 97 3.42 9.25 6.59
C ASN A 97 2.29 8.94 7.58
N SER A 98 1.05 8.78 7.11
CA SER A 98 -0.13 8.55 7.96
C SER A 98 -0.84 7.22 7.65
N PHE A 99 -0.11 6.26 7.07
CA PHE A 99 -0.65 4.97 6.62
C PHE A 99 -1.29 4.16 7.74
N GLU A 100 -0.65 4.06 8.91
CA GLU A 100 -1.19 3.30 10.05
C GLU A 100 -2.52 3.90 10.55
N GLN A 101 -2.60 5.22 10.65
CA GLN A 101 -3.84 5.92 11.04
C GLN A 101 -4.94 5.70 10.00
N LEU A 102 -4.61 5.87 8.72
CA LEU A 102 -5.54 5.60 7.61
C LEU A 102 -6.09 4.17 7.67
N LEU A 103 -5.21 3.17 7.84
CA LEU A 103 -5.60 1.78 7.92
C LEU A 103 -6.53 1.53 9.12
N SER A 104 -6.24 2.16 10.26
CA SER A 104 -7.13 2.12 11.43
C SER A 104 -8.50 2.76 11.18
N THR A 105 -8.59 3.82 10.35
CA THR A 105 -9.87 4.46 10.03
C THR A 105 -10.73 3.59 9.12
N VAL A 106 -10.16 3.10 8.03
CA VAL A 106 -10.91 2.40 6.96
C VAL A 106 -11.23 0.94 7.27
N SER A 107 -10.59 0.35 8.29
CA SER A 107 -10.82 -1.04 8.72
C SER A 107 -12.01 -1.23 9.66
N LYS A 108 -12.70 -0.16 10.07
CA LYS A 108 -13.84 -0.23 10.98
C LYS A 108 -15.13 -0.59 10.24
N ASP A 109 -15.89 -1.51 10.79
CA ASP A 109 -17.23 -1.87 10.27
C ASP A 109 -18.21 -0.69 10.36
N THR A 110 -18.14 0.07 11.46
CA THR A 110 -18.89 1.31 11.63
C THR A 110 -17.96 2.50 11.42
N PRO A 111 -18.16 3.31 10.36
CA PRO A 111 -17.30 4.46 10.13
C PRO A 111 -17.45 5.51 11.21
N VAL A 112 -16.35 6.19 11.52
CA VAL A 112 -16.31 7.32 12.44
C VAL A 112 -16.18 8.61 11.63
N ASP A 113 -17.22 9.44 11.69
CA ASP A 113 -17.32 10.66 10.87
C ASP A 113 -16.06 11.55 10.95
N ASP A 114 -15.57 11.85 12.15
CA ASP A 114 -14.43 12.76 12.36
C ASP A 114 -13.12 12.23 11.77
N GLU A 115 -12.97 10.91 11.66
CA GLU A 115 -11.82 10.29 11.02
C GLU A 115 -11.95 10.35 9.50
N TRP A 116 -13.13 10.03 8.97
CA TRP A 116 -13.41 10.08 7.53
C TRP A 116 -13.35 11.49 6.96
N ARG A 117 -13.65 12.53 7.75
CA ARG A 117 -13.55 13.94 7.31
C ARG A 117 -12.14 14.36 6.94
N GLN A 118 -11.13 13.62 7.41
CA GLN A 118 -9.73 13.88 7.11
C GLN A 118 -9.27 13.15 5.83
N LEU A 119 -10.05 12.18 5.36
CA LEU A 119 -9.73 11.38 4.19
C LEU A 119 -10.10 12.09 2.88
N THR A 120 -9.40 11.71 1.82
CA THR A 120 -9.77 12.00 0.44
C THR A 120 -9.67 10.72 -0.39
N TYR A 121 -10.51 10.60 -1.41
CA TYR A 121 -10.40 9.59 -2.44
C TYR A 121 -9.69 10.18 -3.65
N ARG A 122 -8.43 9.75 -3.86
CA ARG A 122 -7.49 10.22 -4.88
C ARG A 122 -7.60 9.33 -6.10
N VAL A 123 -8.42 9.73 -7.07
CA VAL A 123 -8.72 8.96 -8.27
C VAL A 123 -7.62 9.14 -9.30
N PHE A 124 -7.16 8.03 -9.88
CA PHE A 124 -6.12 8.02 -10.91
C PHE A 124 -6.52 7.23 -12.17
N GLU A 125 -7.65 6.52 -12.16
CA GLU A 125 -8.17 5.79 -13.31
C GLU A 125 -9.71 5.79 -13.36
N LEU A 126 -10.21 5.55 -14.58
CA LEU A 126 -11.58 5.42 -15.02
C LEU A 126 -11.77 4.02 -15.66
N PRO A 127 -11.90 2.94 -14.86
CA PRO A 127 -12.14 1.59 -15.37
C PRO A 127 -13.37 1.52 -16.27
N GLU A 128 -13.39 0.57 -17.21
CA GLU A 128 -14.49 0.38 -18.19
C GLU A 128 -14.64 1.51 -19.24
N ALA A 129 -13.95 2.63 -19.10
CA ALA A 129 -13.89 3.63 -20.16
C ALA A 129 -13.00 3.15 -21.33
N SER A 130 -13.46 3.45 -22.54
CA SER A 130 -12.71 3.19 -23.78
C SER A 130 -11.55 4.17 -23.97
N GLY A 131 -10.63 3.82 -24.88
CA GLY A 131 -9.55 4.70 -25.32
C GLY A 131 -8.26 4.51 -24.53
N THR A 132 -7.33 5.41 -24.78
CA THR A 132 -6.00 5.50 -24.17
C THR A 132 -6.04 6.14 -22.79
N PHE A 133 -4.97 6.01 -22.01
CA PHE A 133 -4.91 6.66 -20.70
C PHE A 133 -5.00 8.18 -20.79
N SER A 134 -4.41 8.81 -21.81
CA SER A 134 -4.56 10.26 -22.02
C SER A 134 -6.01 10.67 -22.21
N GLU A 135 -6.77 9.91 -23.00
CA GLU A 135 -8.21 10.17 -23.20
C GLU A 135 -8.99 9.94 -21.89
N ARG A 136 -8.65 8.90 -21.13
CA ARG A 136 -9.28 8.61 -19.84
C ARG A 136 -8.99 9.67 -18.77
N ILE A 137 -7.79 10.27 -18.73
CA ILE A 137 -7.51 11.40 -17.82
C ILE A 137 -8.42 12.59 -18.15
N VAL A 138 -8.55 12.95 -19.44
CA VAL A 138 -9.42 14.06 -19.86
C VAL A 138 -10.89 13.78 -19.54
N ALA A 139 -11.33 12.53 -19.75
CA ALA A 139 -12.67 12.10 -19.39
C ALA A 139 -12.90 12.16 -17.86
N LEU A 140 -11.90 11.74 -17.08
CA LEU A 140 -11.94 11.77 -15.63
C LEU A 140 -11.95 13.21 -15.09
N GLU A 141 -11.14 14.11 -15.63
CA GLU A 141 -11.18 15.55 -15.35
C GLU A 141 -12.58 16.13 -15.61
N SER A 142 -13.14 15.83 -16.78
CA SER A 142 -14.48 16.30 -17.17
C SER A 142 -15.57 15.74 -16.26
N LEU A 143 -15.47 14.47 -15.86
CA LEU A 143 -16.41 13.82 -14.94
C LEU A 143 -16.37 14.47 -13.56
N LEU A 144 -15.16 14.68 -13.02
CA LEU A 144 -14.98 15.19 -11.67
C LEU A 144 -15.23 16.70 -11.54
N ASN A 145 -15.00 17.49 -12.60
CA ASN A 145 -15.30 18.93 -12.61
C ASN A 145 -16.79 19.25 -12.43
N ASN A 146 -17.68 18.29 -12.71
CA ASN A 146 -19.12 18.43 -12.53
C ASN A 146 -19.61 17.98 -11.14
N ILE A 147 -18.71 17.53 -10.27
CA ILE A 147 -19.05 16.98 -8.95
C ILE A 147 -18.52 17.91 -7.87
N ASP A 148 -19.44 18.54 -7.13
CA ASP A 148 -19.10 19.30 -5.94
C ASP A 148 -19.03 18.39 -4.71
N ASN A 149 -17.92 17.66 -4.59
CA ASN A 149 -17.60 16.87 -3.41
C ASN A 149 -16.12 17.09 -3.01
N PRO A 150 -15.82 17.61 -1.81
CA PRO A 150 -14.46 17.93 -1.41
C PRO A 150 -13.59 16.70 -1.15
N TYR A 151 -14.18 15.53 -0.94
CA TYR A 151 -13.48 14.28 -0.66
C TYR A 151 -13.07 13.54 -1.93
N LEU A 152 -13.69 13.84 -3.08
CA LEU A 152 -13.33 13.28 -4.39
C LEU A 152 -12.28 14.16 -5.05
N LYS A 153 -11.09 13.62 -5.32
CA LYS A 153 -9.97 14.39 -5.88
C LYS A 153 -9.30 13.63 -7.02
N LEU A 154 -9.10 14.32 -8.14
CA LEU A 154 -8.23 13.81 -9.20
C LEU A 154 -6.76 13.85 -8.75
N VAL A 155 -6.02 12.79 -9.04
CA VAL A 155 -4.56 12.78 -8.93
C VAL A 155 -3.96 13.64 -10.05
N GLU A 156 -3.14 14.62 -9.67
CA GLU A 156 -2.40 15.44 -10.63
C GLU A 156 -1.51 14.58 -11.52
N GLN A 157 -1.67 14.74 -12.84
CA GLN A 157 -0.84 14.10 -13.86
C GLN A 157 0.00 15.16 -14.56
N TYR A 158 1.31 14.90 -14.72
CA TYR A 158 2.23 15.82 -15.37
C TYR A 158 3.24 15.07 -16.25
N ARG A 159 3.88 15.78 -17.19
CA ARG A 159 4.90 15.20 -18.06
C ARG A 159 6.30 15.40 -17.50
N VAL A 160 7.16 14.41 -17.70
CA VAL A 160 8.58 14.48 -17.32
C VAL A 160 9.46 14.26 -18.55
N ARG A 161 10.42 15.16 -18.78
CA ARG A 161 11.19 15.24 -20.04
C ARG A 161 12.41 14.32 -20.10
N SER A 162 12.87 13.79 -18.97
CA SER A 162 14.06 12.92 -18.93
C SER A 162 14.14 12.12 -17.65
N HIS A 163 14.96 11.06 -17.67
CA HIS A 163 15.24 10.26 -16.48
C HIS A 163 15.84 11.11 -15.35
N LYS A 164 16.72 12.07 -15.68
CA LYS A 164 17.31 12.96 -14.68
C LYS A 164 16.22 13.79 -13.99
N ALA A 165 15.34 14.43 -14.75
CA ALA A 165 14.24 15.23 -14.21
C ALA A 165 13.26 14.37 -13.38
N LEU A 166 13.02 13.12 -13.79
CA LEU A 166 12.20 12.18 -13.02
C LEU A 166 12.80 11.88 -11.66
N MET A 167 14.12 11.61 -11.62
CA MET A 167 14.81 11.32 -10.37
C MET A 167 14.93 12.54 -9.45
N GLU A 168 15.12 13.75 -10.01
CA GLU A 168 15.07 15.01 -9.25
C GLU A 168 13.69 15.22 -8.62
N LYS A 169 12.62 15.07 -9.41
CA LYS A 169 11.24 15.16 -8.90
C LYS A 169 10.94 14.09 -7.86
N LEU A 170 11.43 12.86 -8.06
CA LEU A 170 11.31 11.78 -7.08
C LEU A 170 11.97 12.16 -5.76
N ASP A 171 13.18 12.70 -5.81
CA ASP A 171 13.90 13.13 -4.63
C ASP A 171 13.14 14.25 -3.89
N ASP A 172 12.60 15.23 -4.62
CA ASP A 172 11.81 16.32 -4.04
C ASP A 172 10.56 15.82 -3.31
N VAL A 173 9.76 14.95 -3.95
CA VAL A 173 8.52 14.47 -3.33
C VAL A 173 8.80 13.54 -2.16
N VAL A 174 9.83 12.69 -2.25
CA VAL A 174 10.23 11.79 -1.17
C VAL A 174 10.79 12.58 0.03
N ASN A 175 11.58 13.62 -0.22
CA ASN A 175 12.05 14.52 0.85
C ASN A 175 10.89 15.25 1.53
N ALA A 176 9.81 15.49 0.80
CA ALA A 176 8.57 16.06 1.33
C ALA A 176 7.61 14.99 1.92
N GLY A 177 8.05 13.72 2.04
CA GLY A 177 7.34 12.62 2.70
C GLY A 177 6.46 11.74 1.80
N ALA A 178 6.49 11.93 0.48
CA ALA A 178 5.75 11.06 -0.45
C ALA A 178 6.42 9.68 -0.55
N GLU A 179 5.66 8.66 -0.96
CA GLU A 179 6.23 7.31 -1.14
C GLU A 179 7.12 7.21 -2.38
N GLY A 180 6.78 7.96 -3.43
CA GLY A 180 7.48 7.93 -4.70
C GLY A 180 6.65 8.54 -5.83
N LEU A 181 6.87 8.05 -7.05
CA LEU A 181 6.10 8.45 -8.23
C LEU A 181 5.50 7.23 -8.94
N MET A 182 4.44 7.46 -9.69
CA MET A 182 3.86 6.54 -10.66
C MET A 182 4.09 7.09 -12.06
N LEU A 183 4.27 6.21 -13.03
CA LEU A 183 4.29 6.51 -14.46
C LEU A 183 3.21 5.69 -15.15
N HIS A 184 2.41 6.30 -16.00
CA HIS A 184 1.40 5.60 -16.79
C HIS A 184 1.51 6.00 -18.27
N HIS A 185 1.67 5.01 -19.14
CA HIS A 185 1.89 5.21 -20.56
C HIS A 185 0.67 5.85 -21.21
N GLU A 186 0.89 6.89 -22.02
CA GLU A 186 -0.16 7.75 -22.55
C GLU A 186 -1.16 7.01 -23.44
N ASN A 187 -0.68 5.99 -24.18
CA ASN A 187 -1.48 5.18 -25.10
C ASN A 187 -2.00 3.88 -24.47
N ALA A 188 -1.89 3.72 -23.15
CA ALA A 188 -2.29 2.49 -22.47
C ALA A 188 -3.81 2.26 -22.57
N VAL A 189 -4.19 1.11 -23.10
CA VAL A 189 -5.57 0.61 -23.01
C VAL A 189 -5.76 0.00 -21.63
N TYR A 190 -6.92 0.23 -21.00
CA TYR A 190 -7.21 -0.35 -19.68
C TYR A 190 -7.16 -1.88 -19.75
N THR A 191 -6.12 -2.47 -19.16
CA THR A 191 -5.94 -3.93 -19.07
C THR A 191 -5.59 -4.29 -17.64
N THR A 192 -6.29 -5.27 -17.09
CA THR A 192 -6.10 -5.70 -15.70
C THR A 192 -4.84 -6.57 -15.58
N GLY A 193 -4.26 -6.63 -14.38
CA GLY A 193 -2.99 -7.32 -14.16
C GLY A 193 -1.75 -6.45 -14.41
N ARG A 194 -0.57 -7.07 -14.53
CA ARG A 194 0.71 -6.36 -14.62
C ARG A 194 1.09 -6.08 -16.07
N SER A 195 1.23 -4.80 -16.43
CA SER A 195 1.79 -4.39 -17.73
C SER A 195 2.99 -3.45 -17.54
N ASP A 196 3.71 -3.19 -18.63
CA ASP A 196 4.75 -2.15 -18.65
C ASP A 196 4.16 -0.75 -18.82
N ASP A 197 2.84 -0.63 -18.95
CA ASP A 197 2.16 0.66 -19.10
C ASP A 197 2.08 1.42 -17.78
N LEU A 198 1.91 0.73 -16.64
CA LEU A 198 1.94 1.35 -15.32
C LEU A 198 3.19 0.94 -14.55
N LEU A 199 4.00 1.92 -14.19
CA LEU A 199 5.28 1.72 -13.53
C LEU A 199 5.33 2.51 -12.22
N LYS A 200 5.80 1.89 -11.14
CA LYS A 200 6.16 2.56 -9.89
C LYS A 200 7.64 2.96 -9.93
N VAL A 201 7.91 4.22 -9.64
CA VAL A 201 9.26 4.77 -9.54
C VAL A 201 9.61 4.85 -8.05
N LYS A 202 10.56 4.01 -7.65
CA LYS A 202 11.07 3.98 -6.28
C LYS A 202 12.53 4.39 -6.26
N ARG A 203 12.92 5.11 -5.20
CA ARG A 203 14.31 5.54 -5.00
C ARG A 203 15.20 4.35 -4.64
N TYR A 204 14.62 3.36 -3.98
CA TYR A 204 15.29 2.15 -3.53
C TYR A 204 14.57 0.89 -3.99
N GLU A 205 15.34 -0.17 -4.18
CA GLU A 205 14.89 -1.55 -4.31
C GLU A 205 14.94 -2.19 -2.93
N ASP A 206 14.06 -3.15 -2.66
CA ASP A 206 14.16 -4.07 -1.53
C ASP A 206 14.57 -5.46 -1.99
N ALA A 207 15.22 -6.20 -1.11
CA ALA A 207 15.57 -7.59 -1.32
C ALA A 207 15.81 -8.30 0.01
N GLU A 208 15.79 -9.63 -0.03
CA GLU A 208 16.07 -10.50 1.09
C GLU A 208 17.54 -10.95 1.09
N ALA A 209 18.13 -11.04 2.28
CA ALA A 209 19.43 -11.66 2.46
C ALA A 209 19.54 -12.34 3.84
N ARG A 210 20.34 -13.39 3.91
CA ARG A 210 20.57 -14.16 5.14
C ARG A 210 21.60 -13.48 6.02
N VAL A 211 21.35 -13.44 7.33
CA VAL A 211 22.29 -12.94 8.33
C VAL A 211 23.41 -13.96 8.54
N ILE A 212 24.63 -13.59 8.17
CA ILE A 212 25.82 -14.45 8.32
C ILE A 212 26.51 -14.20 9.66
N ARG A 213 26.56 -12.94 10.09
CA ARG A 213 27.33 -12.56 11.27
C ARG A 213 26.90 -11.20 11.82
N HIS A 214 26.94 -11.07 13.15
CA HIS A 214 26.86 -9.78 13.84
C HIS A 214 28.25 -9.13 13.94
N LEU A 215 28.33 -7.84 13.64
CA LEU A 215 29.55 -7.06 13.76
C LEU A 215 29.40 -6.10 14.94
N PRO A 216 30.39 -6.06 15.86
CA PRO A 216 30.29 -5.25 17.07
C PRO A 216 30.22 -3.75 16.75
N GLY A 217 29.39 -3.03 17.49
CA GLY A 217 29.29 -1.58 17.42
C GLY A 217 30.48 -0.87 18.04
N LYS A 218 30.61 0.41 17.70
CA LYS A 218 31.61 1.34 18.25
C LYS A 218 30.91 2.62 18.73
N GLY A 219 31.55 3.39 19.59
CA GLY A 219 31.00 4.65 20.10
C GLY A 219 29.70 4.40 20.88
N LYS A 220 28.60 5.07 20.50
CA LYS A 220 27.30 4.90 21.16
C LYS A 220 26.73 3.48 21.11
N TYR A 221 27.22 2.62 20.21
CA TYR A 221 26.78 1.23 20.09
C TYR A 221 27.79 0.22 20.67
N THR A 222 28.67 0.65 21.57
CA THR A 222 29.61 -0.25 22.25
C THR A 222 28.82 -1.25 23.13
N GLY A 223 29.14 -2.54 23.02
CA GLY A 223 28.39 -3.61 23.69
C GLY A 223 27.11 -4.04 22.95
N MET A 224 26.78 -3.40 21.83
CA MET A 224 25.61 -3.72 20.99
C MET A 224 26.03 -4.08 19.56
N MET A 225 25.08 -4.54 18.75
CA MET A 225 25.29 -4.78 17.32
C MET A 225 25.46 -3.45 16.57
N GLY A 226 26.58 -3.32 15.85
CA GLY A 226 26.87 -2.19 14.98
C GLY A 226 26.35 -2.39 13.57
N ALA A 227 26.58 -3.57 13.01
CA ALA A 227 26.15 -3.95 11.67
C ALA A 227 25.89 -5.47 11.54
N LEU A 228 25.09 -5.85 10.55
CA LEU A 228 24.98 -7.23 10.09
C LEU A 228 25.87 -7.44 8.86
N LEU A 229 26.52 -8.59 8.78
CA LEU A 229 27.05 -9.13 7.53
C LEU A 229 25.97 -10.03 6.92
N LEU A 230 25.54 -9.71 5.71
CA LEU A 230 24.51 -10.44 4.99
C LEU A 230 25.09 -11.16 3.76
N GLU A 231 24.37 -12.18 3.30
CA GLU A 231 24.61 -12.89 2.04
C GLU A 231 23.30 -12.99 1.24
N THR A 232 23.30 -12.50 0.00
CA THR A 232 22.16 -12.65 -0.91
C THR A 232 22.05 -14.10 -1.42
N PRO A 233 20.91 -14.52 -2.00
CA PRO A 233 20.78 -15.85 -2.63
C PRO A 233 21.84 -16.13 -3.71
N GLU A 234 22.33 -15.08 -4.39
CA GLU A 234 23.39 -15.16 -5.40
C GLU A 234 24.81 -15.25 -4.78
N GLY A 235 24.94 -15.34 -3.46
CA GLY A 235 26.22 -15.47 -2.75
C GLY A 235 26.95 -14.16 -2.52
N ILE A 236 26.31 -13.00 -2.74
CA ILE A 236 26.95 -11.69 -2.59
C ILE A 236 26.96 -11.29 -1.11
N ARG A 237 28.17 -11.09 -0.56
CA ARG A 237 28.36 -10.64 0.84
C ARG A 237 28.57 -9.14 0.97
N PHE A 238 27.77 -8.51 1.83
CA PHE A 238 27.83 -7.08 2.13
C PHE A 238 27.38 -6.78 3.57
N LYS A 239 27.69 -5.58 4.05
CA LYS A 239 27.38 -5.16 5.42
C LYS A 239 26.25 -4.14 5.40
N ILE A 240 25.34 -4.21 6.37
CA ILE A 240 24.37 -3.15 6.65
C ILE A 240 24.52 -2.68 8.10
N GLY A 241 24.68 -1.38 8.30
CA GLY A 241 24.90 -0.77 9.63
C GLY A 241 23.83 0.24 10.04
N SER A 242 22.82 0.45 9.21
CA SER A 242 21.75 1.43 9.37
C SER A 242 20.38 0.78 9.17
N GLY A 243 19.33 1.46 9.62
CA GLY A 243 17.94 0.97 9.58
C GLY A 243 17.50 0.24 10.84
N PHE A 244 18.39 0.03 11.81
CA PHE A 244 18.08 -0.60 13.10
C PHE A 244 17.72 0.45 14.16
N SER A 245 16.64 0.20 14.89
CA SER A 245 16.31 0.82 16.17
C SER A 245 17.33 0.41 17.25
N ASP A 246 17.35 1.14 18.38
CA ASP A 246 18.24 0.80 19.49
C ASP A 246 17.86 -0.56 20.12
N ALA A 247 16.57 -0.92 20.12
CA ALA A 247 16.10 -2.23 20.59
C ALA A 247 16.65 -3.37 19.72
N GLU A 248 16.63 -3.22 18.39
CA GLU A 248 17.19 -4.20 17.44
C GLU A 248 18.71 -4.27 17.51
N ARG A 249 19.39 -3.23 17.99
CA ARG A 249 20.84 -3.30 18.22
C ARG A 249 21.21 -4.09 19.46
N GLN A 250 20.35 -4.04 20.48
CA GLN A 250 20.48 -4.86 21.70
C GLN A 250 20.09 -6.31 21.43
N HIS A 251 19.04 -6.51 20.62
CA HIS A 251 18.51 -7.82 20.25
C HIS A 251 18.54 -7.98 18.72
N PRO A 252 19.72 -8.20 18.12
CA PRO A 252 19.86 -8.25 16.67
C PRO A 252 19.14 -9.45 16.05
N PRO A 253 18.71 -9.33 14.78
CA PRO A 253 18.21 -10.48 14.00
C PRO A 253 19.16 -11.66 14.09
N ALA A 254 18.65 -12.84 14.44
CA ALA A 254 19.47 -14.03 14.68
C ALA A 254 20.35 -14.38 13.47
N ILE A 255 21.50 -15.00 13.71
CA ILE A 255 22.29 -15.60 12.62
C ILE A 255 21.40 -16.64 11.92
N ASP A 256 21.55 -16.74 10.60
CA ASP A 256 20.73 -17.54 9.68
C ASP A 256 19.28 -17.09 9.47
N SER A 257 18.79 -16.07 10.20
CA SER A 257 17.53 -15.42 9.83
C SER A 257 17.66 -14.69 8.49
N VAL A 258 16.53 -14.53 7.80
CA VAL A 258 16.44 -13.74 6.59
C VAL A 258 15.90 -12.35 6.96
N VAL A 259 16.49 -11.31 6.39
CA VAL A 259 16.05 -9.93 6.60
C VAL A 259 15.74 -9.29 5.26
N THR A 260 14.72 -8.44 5.24
CA THR A 260 14.47 -7.54 4.11
C THR A 260 15.30 -6.26 4.32
N TYR A 261 16.06 -5.88 3.30
CA TYR A 261 16.84 -4.64 3.28
C TYR A 261 16.48 -3.80 2.05
N LYS A 262 16.54 -2.48 2.17
CA LYS A 262 16.46 -1.57 1.01
C LYS A 262 17.84 -1.14 0.55
N TYR A 263 17.99 -0.86 -0.74
CA TYR A 263 19.23 -0.40 -1.36
C TYR A 263 18.99 0.46 -2.61
N TYR A 264 19.99 1.23 -3.02
CA TYR A 264 19.88 2.25 -4.08
C TYR A 264 20.79 1.87 -5.26
N GLY A 265 20.38 0.86 -6.02
CA GLY A 265 21.16 0.25 -7.09
C GLY A 265 22.38 -0.52 -6.60
N ARG A 266 23.16 -1.09 -7.53
CA ARG A 266 24.30 -1.97 -7.24
C ARG A 266 25.64 -1.34 -7.63
N THR A 267 26.72 -1.76 -6.99
CA THR A 267 28.10 -1.40 -7.37
C THR A 267 28.56 -2.17 -8.62
N LYS A 268 29.73 -1.84 -9.18
CA LYS A 268 30.34 -2.62 -10.29
C LYS A 268 30.60 -4.10 -9.94
N ARG A 269 30.63 -4.46 -8.65
CA ARG A 269 30.76 -5.84 -8.15
C ARG A 269 29.44 -6.39 -7.62
N ASP A 270 28.34 -5.84 -8.12
CA ASP A 270 26.96 -6.23 -7.83
C ASP A 270 26.49 -6.10 -6.36
N LYS A 271 27.31 -5.47 -5.49
CA LYS A 271 26.90 -5.21 -4.10
C LYS A 271 25.83 -4.11 -4.01
N PRO A 272 24.79 -4.29 -3.17
CA PRO A 272 23.81 -3.24 -2.87
C PRO A 272 24.47 -1.94 -2.36
N ARG A 273 24.07 -0.79 -2.90
CA ARG A 273 24.56 0.53 -2.45
C ARG A 273 23.62 1.14 -1.42
N PHE A 274 24.18 1.84 -0.44
CA PHE A 274 23.43 2.54 0.62
C PHE A 274 22.38 1.64 1.29
N ALA A 275 22.73 0.37 1.50
CA ALA A 275 21.80 -0.62 2.01
C ALA A 275 21.47 -0.38 3.49
N SER A 276 20.20 -0.52 3.85
CA SER A 276 19.71 -0.36 5.23
C SER A 276 18.63 -1.40 5.54
N PHE A 277 18.60 -1.83 6.80
CA PHE A 277 17.62 -2.79 7.31
C PHE A 277 16.19 -2.23 7.21
N ILE A 278 15.23 -3.11 6.92
CA ILE A 278 13.79 -2.81 7.00
C ILE A 278 13.16 -3.62 8.12
N ARG A 279 13.21 -4.96 8.02
CA ARG A 279 12.57 -5.89 8.96
C ARG A 279 13.15 -7.29 8.85
N VAL A 280 12.89 -8.14 9.84
CA VAL A 280 13.06 -9.59 9.72
C VAL A 280 11.99 -10.12 8.77
N TRP A 281 12.37 -11.05 7.89
CA TRP A 281 11.44 -11.74 7.01
C TRP A 281 10.75 -12.84 7.81
N GLU A 282 9.42 -12.77 7.88
CA GLU A 282 8.56 -13.82 8.43
C GLU A 282 8.11 -14.76 7.31
#